data_AF-A0A944Q1I1-F1
#
_entry.id   AF-A0A944Q1I1-F1
#
_cell.length_a   1.000
_cell.length_b   1.000
_cell.length_c   1.000
_cell.angle_alpha   90.00
_cell.angle_beta   90.00
_cell.angle_gamma   90.00
#
_symmetry.space_group_name_H-M   'P 1'
#
loop_
_entity.id
_entity.type
_entity.pdbx_description
1 polymer ?
#
loop_
_entity_poly.entity_id
_entity_poly.type
_entity_poly.pdbx_seq_one_letter_code
_entity_poly.pdbx_strand_id
1 'polypeptide(L)'
;MADRRSSVVTGFRTSTRTSGPLRPSRSKSRSKSRCLAAAALALTALVTTGAGTSAASPTSGPTAIVSMGDSYISGEAGRWQGNSLTNSGSRDGTDRAWTGSGYDPSRVYGTTAANGCHRSDSAEVRSATGTTQALVNIACSGATTANVFRSSNGGQSYKGEAPQADQLAAVAAANNVKTIALSIGGNDLGFADIITSCATDYIVWYSYCHDDQQQAVDAKIDTAMANVGKSIDEIRAVMSGAGYAAADYRIVLQSYPSPIPRAADNRYAESGWSRTNTGGCPFWNKDSDWARDSLVPQIANRLKGVAAAKGAQFLDLRDMLQGREVCAKAAKQVSATQPASATTSEWARWIDSNGTQGPVQESVHPNYFGQLGQGRCLALIYAKPTGNYTCRNTAGSGASGMYLTAVS
;
A
#
# COMPACT_ATOMS: atom_id res chain seq x y z
N MET A 1 -4.77 39.87 39.78
CA MET A 1 -5.07 39.13 41.02
C MET A 1 -6.30 38.28 40.72
N ALA A 2 -6.38 36.97 40.81
CA ALA A 2 -5.53 35.82 41.15
C ALA A 2 -6.49 34.61 40.87
N ASP A 3 -6.14 33.39 40.52
CA ASP A 3 -4.91 32.71 40.15
C ASP A 3 -5.34 31.40 39.45
N ARG A 4 -4.50 30.87 38.56
CA ARG A 4 -4.70 29.55 37.93
C ARG A 4 -4.33 28.43 38.91
N ARG A 5 -4.87 27.23 38.71
CA ARG A 5 -4.11 25.96 38.83
C ARG A 5 -4.81 24.77 38.18
N SER A 6 -4.19 24.28 37.11
CA SER A 6 -4.35 22.95 36.53
C SER A 6 -3.68 21.90 37.42
N SER A 7 -4.22 20.68 37.45
CA SER A 7 -3.50 19.48 37.90
C SER A 7 -3.73 18.36 36.88
N VAL A 8 -2.70 18.09 36.09
CA VAL A 8 -2.52 16.87 35.30
C VAL A 8 -1.60 15.96 36.13
N VAL A 9 -2.00 14.71 36.35
CA VAL A 9 -1.17 13.70 37.02
C VAL A 9 -0.73 12.66 35.99
N THR A 10 0.57 12.65 35.73
CA THR A 10 1.32 11.62 35.02
C THR A 10 1.84 10.59 36.02
N GLY A 11 1.81 9.30 35.68
CA GLY A 11 2.35 8.24 36.53
C GLY A 11 2.74 6.99 35.75
N PHE A 12 4.00 6.95 35.31
CA PHE A 12 4.71 5.73 34.88
C PHE A 12 5.02 4.85 36.10
N ARG A 13 4.87 3.52 36.00
CA ARG A 13 5.56 2.56 36.89
C ARG A 13 6.10 1.38 36.10
N THR A 14 7.42 1.27 36.11
CA THR A 14 8.22 0.12 35.71
C THR A 14 8.54 -0.80 36.90
N SER A 15 8.78 -2.05 36.53
CA SER A 15 9.07 -3.28 37.29
C SER A 15 10.27 -3.27 38.25
N THR A 16 10.20 -4.10 39.31
CA THR A 16 11.36 -4.87 39.82
C THR A 16 10.95 -6.19 40.52
N ARG A 17 11.35 -7.31 39.87
CA ARG A 17 11.92 -8.59 40.38
C ARG A 17 11.95 -8.89 41.88
N THR A 18 11.70 -10.16 42.22
CA THR A 18 12.64 -11.04 42.95
C THR A 18 12.38 -12.54 42.70
N SER A 19 13.47 -13.27 42.49
CA SER A 19 13.74 -14.71 42.32
C SER A 19 13.51 -15.54 43.60
N GLY A 20 13.02 -16.79 43.62
CA GLY A 20 13.53 -18.09 43.13
C GLY A 20 13.39 -19.13 44.28
N PRO A 21 13.97 -20.35 44.26
CA PRO A 21 13.93 -21.48 43.31
C PRO A 21 13.37 -22.79 43.95
N LEU A 22 13.18 -23.87 43.17
CA LEU A 22 13.67 -25.26 43.43
C LEU A 22 12.97 -26.32 42.54
N ARG A 23 13.79 -27.13 41.89
CA ARG A 23 13.55 -28.43 41.19
C ARG A 23 13.61 -29.59 42.22
N PRO A 24 13.55 -30.89 41.87
CA PRO A 24 13.00 -31.61 40.69
C PRO A 24 12.18 -32.88 41.07
N SER A 25 11.60 -33.59 40.11
CA SER A 25 11.49 -35.07 40.20
C SER A 25 11.34 -35.73 38.83
N ARG A 26 12.23 -36.69 38.55
CA ARG A 26 12.20 -37.63 37.43
C ARG A 26 11.43 -38.88 37.88
N SER A 27 10.65 -39.47 37.00
CA SER A 27 10.29 -40.89 37.08
C SER A 27 10.36 -41.53 35.69
N LYS A 28 11.13 -42.61 35.61
CA LYS A 28 11.31 -43.48 34.44
C LYS A 28 10.20 -44.54 34.45
N SER A 29 9.77 -45.02 33.27
CA SER A 29 9.84 -46.45 32.96
C SER A 29 9.40 -46.73 31.52
N ARG A 30 10.22 -47.51 30.81
CA ARG A 30 9.89 -48.21 29.57
C ARG A 30 9.36 -49.59 29.93
N SER A 31 8.36 -50.11 29.20
CA SER A 31 8.39 -51.52 28.81
C SER A 31 7.56 -51.77 27.56
N LYS A 32 8.08 -52.68 26.73
CA LYS A 32 7.57 -53.18 25.46
C LYS A 32 6.62 -54.34 25.75
N SER A 33 5.65 -54.60 24.87
CA SER A 33 5.61 -55.82 24.05
C SER A 33 4.34 -55.92 23.20
N ARG A 34 4.54 -56.61 22.07
CA ARG A 34 3.66 -56.81 20.91
C ARG A 34 2.61 -57.87 21.18
N CYS A 35 1.48 -57.79 20.48
CA CYS A 35 0.80 -58.97 19.95
C CYS A 35 0.18 -58.66 18.58
N LEU A 36 0.38 -59.60 17.66
CA LEU A 36 -0.01 -59.60 16.26
C LEU A 36 -1.49 -59.94 16.09
N ALA A 37 -2.14 -59.38 15.08
CA ALA A 37 -3.22 -60.04 14.36
C ALA A 37 -3.17 -59.61 12.89
N ALA A 38 -2.92 -60.59 12.02
CA ALA A 38 -2.91 -60.45 10.58
C ALA A 38 -4.33 -60.64 10.04
N ALA A 39 -4.74 -59.82 9.08
CA ALA A 39 -5.84 -60.11 8.17
C ALA A 39 -5.46 -59.57 6.78
N ALA A 40 -5.23 -60.49 5.86
CA ALA A 40 -4.98 -60.21 4.44
C ALA A 40 -6.33 -60.12 3.72
N LEU A 41 -6.53 -59.13 2.83
CA LEU A 41 -7.44 -59.26 1.69
C LEU A 41 -7.25 -58.12 0.66
N ALA A 42 -6.94 -58.57 -0.57
CA ALA A 42 -7.19 -57.96 -1.89
C ALA A 42 -6.52 -56.62 -2.25
N LEU A 43 -5.39 -56.71 -2.97
CA LEU A 43 -4.93 -55.67 -3.91
C LEU A 43 -5.78 -55.74 -5.19
N THR A 44 -6.75 -54.84 -5.33
CA THR A 44 -7.26 -54.42 -6.64
C THR A 44 -6.48 -53.19 -7.07
N ALA A 45 -5.56 -53.37 -8.01
CA ALA A 45 -4.89 -52.26 -8.69
C ALA A 45 -5.87 -51.59 -9.67
N LEU A 46 -6.63 -50.62 -9.18
CA LEU A 46 -7.30 -49.66 -10.05
C LEU A 46 -6.24 -48.68 -10.56
N VAL A 47 -5.74 -48.90 -11.77
CA VAL A 47 -5.00 -47.88 -12.52
C VAL A 47 -6.02 -46.81 -12.90
N THR A 48 -6.28 -45.89 -11.99
CA THR A 48 -6.90 -44.62 -12.34
C THR A 48 -5.83 -43.81 -13.05
N THR A 49 -5.90 -43.76 -14.37
CA THR A 49 -5.28 -42.68 -15.13
C THR A 49 -6.00 -41.40 -14.73
N GLY A 50 -5.62 -40.85 -13.58
CA GLY A 50 -5.98 -39.49 -13.21
C GLY A 50 -5.48 -38.63 -14.36
N ALA A 51 -6.40 -38.02 -15.10
CA ALA A 51 -6.09 -36.88 -15.94
C ALA A 51 -5.41 -35.88 -15.02
N GLY A 52 -4.07 -35.85 -15.05
CA GLY A 52 -3.30 -34.86 -14.33
C GLY A 52 -3.84 -33.54 -14.81
N THR A 53 -4.48 -32.78 -13.92
CA THR A 53 -4.81 -31.39 -14.16
C THR A 53 -3.50 -30.75 -14.59
N SER A 54 -3.36 -30.44 -15.88
CA SER A 54 -2.16 -29.83 -16.42
C SER A 54 -1.94 -28.57 -15.60
N ALA A 55 -0.92 -28.58 -14.74
CA ALA A 55 -0.55 -27.40 -13.99
C ALA A 55 -0.26 -26.30 -15.01
N ALA A 56 -0.96 -25.17 -14.90
CA ALA A 56 -0.73 -24.07 -15.81
C ALA A 56 0.75 -23.67 -15.65
N SER A 57 1.44 -23.65 -16.78
CA SER A 57 2.85 -23.35 -16.89
C SER A 57 2.97 -22.00 -17.58
N PRO A 58 4.11 -21.30 -17.49
CA PRO A 58 4.36 -20.16 -18.36
C PRO A 58 4.04 -20.56 -19.80
N THR A 59 3.15 -19.81 -20.45
CA THR A 59 2.48 -20.04 -21.75
C THR A 59 1.09 -20.69 -21.74
N SER A 60 0.63 -21.33 -20.67
CA SER A 60 -0.73 -21.84 -20.52
C SER A 60 -1.50 -21.13 -19.41
N GLY A 61 -2.83 -21.06 -19.54
CA GLY A 61 -3.70 -20.32 -18.62
C GLY A 61 -3.88 -18.83 -18.97
N PRO A 62 -4.74 -18.12 -18.21
CA PRO A 62 -5.10 -16.75 -18.53
C PRO A 62 -3.94 -15.78 -18.34
N THR A 63 -3.82 -14.79 -19.23
CA THR A 63 -2.82 -13.73 -19.04
C THR A 63 -3.12 -12.94 -17.77
N ALA A 64 -2.09 -12.58 -16.99
CA ALA A 64 -2.29 -11.91 -15.71
C ALA A 64 -1.37 -10.71 -15.50
N ILE A 65 -1.90 -9.71 -14.78
CA ILE A 65 -1.10 -8.72 -14.04
C ILE A 65 -1.28 -8.98 -12.55
N VAL A 66 -0.18 -8.93 -11.79
CA VAL A 66 -0.16 -9.10 -10.35
C VAL A 66 0.34 -7.83 -9.67
N SER A 67 -0.43 -7.24 -8.76
CA SER A 67 0.04 -6.19 -7.85
C SER A 67 0.53 -6.79 -6.53
N MET A 68 1.72 -6.38 -6.14
CA MET A 68 2.41 -6.72 -4.89
C MET A 68 2.89 -5.43 -4.24
N GLY A 69 2.91 -5.39 -2.90
CA GLY A 69 3.39 -4.22 -2.18
C GLY A 69 2.57 -3.83 -0.97
N ASP A 70 2.61 -2.53 -0.67
CA ASP A 70 1.98 -1.91 0.48
C ASP A 70 0.59 -1.31 0.19
N SER A 71 0.16 -0.37 1.02
CA SER A 71 -1.16 0.28 0.98
C SER A 71 -1.41 1.12 -0.27
N TYR A 72 -0.37 1.71 -0.86
CA TYR A 72 -0.53 2.58 -2.05
C TYR A 72 -0.92 1.79 -3.30
N ILE A 73 -0.59 0.50 -3.36
CA ILE A 73 -0.97 -0.39 -4.45
C ILE A 73 -2.04 -1.42 -4.02
N SER A 74 -2.22 -1.67 -2.71
CA SER A 74 -3.36 -2.48 -2.24
C SER A 74 -4.68 -1.82 -2.59
N GLY A 75 -4.74 -0.49 -2.61
CA GLY A 75 -5.95 0.26 -2.86
C GLY A 75 -6.59 0.83 -1.59
N GLU A 76 -5.80 1.01 -0.54
CA GLU A 76 -6.23 1.71 0.67
C GLU A 76 -6.81 3.10 0.32
N ALA A 77 -7.83 3.52 1.08
CA ALA A 77 -8.64 4.71 0.83
C ALA A 77 -9.48 4.71 -0.46
N GLY A 78 -9.47 3.61 -1.24
CA GLY A 78 -10.33 3.43 -2.41
C GLY A 78 -11.84 3.54 -2.11
N ARG A 79 -12.25 3.54 -0.83
CA ARG A 79 -13.64 3.78 -0.42
C ARG A 79 -14.10 5.23 -0.60
N TRP A 80 -13.19 6.18 -0.75
CA TRP A 80 -13.51 7.62 -0.76
C TRP A 80 -13.56 8.21 -2.16
N GLN A 81 -14.68 8.80 -2.55
CA GLN A 81 -14.83 9.60 -3.76
C GLN A 81 -14.64 11.09 -3.46
N GLY A 82 -13.41 11.48 -3.11
CA GLY A 82 -13.09 12.83 -2.63
C GLY A 82 -13.22 12.96 -1.10
N ASN A 83 -13.19 14.21 -0.62
CA ASN A 83 -13.22 14.53 0.80
C ASN A 83 -14.38 15.49 1.09
N SER A 84 -15.16 15.24 2.15
CA SER A 84 -16.30 16.09 2.57
C SER A 84 -16.22 16.41 4.06
N LEU A 85 -16.57 17.64 4.43
CA LEU A 85 -16.71 18.08 5.83
C LEU A 85 -17.88 17.39 6.54
N THR A 86 -18.85 16.89 5.79
CA THR A 86 -19.98 16.14 6.33
C THR A 86 -19.50 14.78 6.84
N ASN A 87 -19.57 14.56 8.15
CA ASN A 87 -19.13 13.32 8.80
C ASN A 87 -20.25 12.30 9.03
N SER A 88 -21.49 12.61 8.63
CA SER A 88 -22.69 11.79 8.80
C SER A 88 -23.24 11.28 7.45
N GLY A 89 -24.13 10.29 7.52
CA GLY A 89 -24.80 9.72 6.34
C GLY A 89 -23.82 9.21 5.28
N SER A 90 -24.05 9.53 4.02
CA SER A 90 -23.16 9.19 2.91
C SER A 90 -21.90 10.07 2.82
N ARG A 91 -21.73 11.04 3.73
CA ARG A 91 -20.63 12.03 3.72
C ARG A 91 -20.58 12.78 2.38
N ASP A 92 -21.71 13.39 2.02
CA ASP A 92 -21.98 13.99 0.70
C ASP A 92 -21.75 13.05 -0.49
N GLY A 93 -21.95 11.75 -0.29
CA GLY A 93 -21.73 10.72 -1.30
C GLY A 93 -20.27 10.29 -1.47
N THR A 94 -19.35 10.77 -0.63
CA THR A 94 -17.93 10.39 -0.72
C THR A 94 -17.67 8.96 -0.23
N ASP A 95 -18.45 8.45 0.73
CA ASP A 95 -18.17 7.14 1.31
C ASP A 95 -18.91 6.00 0.58
N ARG A 96 -18.16 5.25 -0.23
CA ARG A 96 -18.65 4.07 -0.97
C ARG A 96 -19.08 2.91 -0.05
N ALA A 97 -18.70 2.93 1.23
CA ALA A 97 -19.15 1.94 2.21
C ALA A 97 -20.55 2.22 2.76
N TRP A 98 -21.13 3.41 2.54
CA TRP A 98 -22.44 3.78 3.07
C TRP A 98 -23.57 2.89 2.53
N THR A 99 -24.36 2.30 3.41
CA THR A 99 -25.45 1.36 3.10
C THR A 99 -26.84 2.01 3.12
N GLY A 100 -26.94 3.30 3.46
CA GLY A 100 -28.22 3.98 3.73
C GLY A 100 -28.55 4.11 5.22
N SER A 101 -27.97 3.25 6.06
CA SER A 101 -28.17 3.27 7.52
C SER A 101 -26.90 3.01 8.33
N GLY A 102 -25.81 2.57 7.69
CA GLY A 102 -24.51 2.32 8.31
C GLY A 102 -23.40 2.22 7.26
N TYR A 103 -22.26 1.66 7.66
CA TYR A 103 -21.10 1.53 6.79
C TYR A 103 -20.66 0.07 6.71
N ASP A 104 -20.49 -0.43 5.49
CA ASP A 104 -19.95 -1.75 5.21
C ASP A 104 -18.70 -1.63 4.31
N PRO A 105 -17.49 -1.60 4.90
CA PRO A 105 -16.25 -1.49 4.14
C PRO A 105 -15.95 -2.73 3.30
N SER A 106 -16.60 -3.87 3.54
CA SER A 106 -16.41 -5.08 2.73
C SER A 106 -16.95 -4.91 1.30
N ARG A 107 -17.87 -3.96 1.07
CA ARG A 107 -18.33 -3.57 -0.28
C ARG A 107 -17.23 -2.97 -1.14
N VAL A 108 -16.16 -2.46 -0.53
CA VAL A 108 -15.01 -1.85 -1.22
C VAL A 108 -13.80 -2.77 -1.16
N TYR A 109 -13.45 -3.27 0.03
CA TYR A 109 -12.23 -4.05 0.26
C TYR A 109 -12.45 -5.57 0.21
N GLY A 110 -13.67 -6.03 -0.02
CA GLY A 110 -14.03 -7.45 0.04
C GLY A 110 -13.70 -8.06 1.40
N THR A 111 -13.26 -9.31 1.39
CA THR A 111 -12.83 -10.05 2.59
C THR A 111 -11.64 -9.41 3.31
N THR A 112 -10.86 -8.58 2.61
CA THR A 112 -9.67 -7.92 3.18
C THR A 112 -10.00 -6.70 4.04
N ALA A 113 -11.28 -6.30 4.10
CA ALA A 113 -11.75 -5.38 5.13
C ALA A 113 -11.49 -5.94 6.54
N ALA A 114 -11.65 -7.25 6.73
CA ALA A 114 -11.57 -7.88 8.04
C ALA A 114 -10.13 -8.00 8.58
N ASN A 115 -9.16 -8.29 7.71
CA ASN A 115 -7.76 -8.39 8.12
C ASN A 115 -6.98 -7.07 7.96
N GLY A 116 -7.58 -6.07 7.31
CA GLY A 116 -7.01 -4.75 7.11
C GLY A 116 -5.97 -4.66 6.00
N CYS A 117 -5.89 -5.63 5.08
CA CYS A 117 -5.04 -5.48 3.89
C CYS A 117 -5.59 -4.45 2.90
N HIS A 118 -6.88 -4.10 3.01
CA HIS A 118 -7.55 -3.03 2.25
C HIS A 118 -7.30 -3.12 0.73
N ARG A 119 -7.58 -4.29 0.16
CA ARG A 119 -7.55 -4.52 -1.28
C ARG A 119 -8.82 -4.01 -1.93
N SER A 120 -8.85 -2.73 -2.32
CA SER A 120 -10.08 -2.15 -2.89
C SER A 120 -10.40 -2.69 -4.28
N ASP A 121 -11.69 -2.69 -4.61
CA ASP A 121 -12.20 -2.94 -5.96
C ASP A 121 -11.75 -1.89 -7.00
N SER A 122 -11.30 -0.71 -6.54
CA SER A 122 -10.73 0.36 -7.37
C SER A 122 -9.21 0.34 -7.47
N ALA A 123 -8.54 -0.52 -6.69
CA ALA A 123 -7.08 -0.60 -6.62
C ALA A 123 -6.45 -0.62 -8.03
N GLU A 124 -5.24 -0.10 -8.17
CA GLU A 124 -4.53 0.05 -9.45
C GLU A 124 -4.74 -1.12 -10.42
N VAL A 125 -4.42 -2.36 -10.02
CA VAL A 125 -4.58 -3.52 -10.90
C VAL A 125 -6.04 -3.85 -11.21
N ARG A 126 -6.98 -3.58 -10.30
CA ARG A 126 -8.42 -3.83 -10.53
C ARG A 126 -9.02 -2.83 -11.50
N SER A 127 -8.50 -1.60 -11.55
CA SER A 127 -8.96 -0.57 -12.47
C SER A 127 -8.25 -0.58 -13.84
N ALA A 128 -7.16 -1.33 -13.99
CA ALA A 128 -6.48 -1.59 -15.26
C ALA A 128 -7.24 -2.60 -16.18
N THR A 129 -8.56 -2.51 -16.24
CA THR A 129 -9.40 -3.45 -17.03
C THR A 129 -9.04 -3.45 -18.52
N GLY A 130 -9.19 -4.60 -19.17
CA GLY A 130 -8.91 -4.77 -20.61
C GLY A 130 -7.44 -4.99 -20.98
N THR A 131 -6.51 -4.99 -20.02
CA THR A 131 -5.09 -5.29 -20.26
C THR A 131 -4.81 -6.78 -20.36
N THR A 132 -5.38 -7.56 -19.44
CA THR A 132 -5.16 -9.02 -19.29
C THR A 132 -6.43 -9.71 -18.84
N GLN A 133 -6.48 -11.04 -18.97
CA GLN A 133 -7.64 -11.85 -18.59
C GLN A 133 -7.83 -11.96 -17.08
N ALA A 134 -6.74 -11.93 -16.32
CA ALA A 134 -6.73 -11.91 -14.86
C ALA A 134 -6.02 -10.66 -14.33
N LEU A 135 -6.58 -10.11 -13.25
CA LEU A 135 -6.07 -8.94 -12.52
C LEU A 135 -6.01 -9.33 -11.04
N VAL A 136 -4.81 -9.59 -10.54
CA VAL A 136 -4.60 -10.19 -9.22
C VAL A 136 -3.96 -9.17 -8.30
N ASN A 137 -4.55 -8.97 -7.11
CA ASN A 137 -4.00 -8.09 -6.09
C ASN A 137 -3.66 -8.94 -4.85
N ILE A 138 -2.37 -9.03 -4.52
CA ILE A 138 -1.87 -9.67 -3.30
C ILE A 138 -1.11 -8.68 -2.40
N ALA A 139 -1.08 -7.39 -2.76
CA ALA A 139 -0.55 -6.32 -1.92
C ALA A 139 -1.36 -6.16 -0.63
N CYS A 140 -0.76 -5.66 0.44
CA CYS A 140 -1.44 -5.53 1.72
C CYS A 140 -1.04 -4.22 2.40
N SER A 141 -2.03 -3.43 2.81
CA SER A 141 -1.80 -2.20 3.55
C SER A 141 -0.94 -2.42 4.80
N GLY A 142 0.08 -1.59 4.97
CA GLY A 142 1.05 -1.68 6.07
C GLY A 142 2.21 -2.67 5.85
N ALA A 143 2.25 -3.37 4.71
CA ALA A 143 3.36 -4.27 4.40
C ALA A 143 4.69 -3.53 4.26
N THR A 144 5.74 -4.13 4.81
CA THR A 144 7.15 -3.77 4.55
C THR A 144 7.76 -4.74 3.55
N THR A 145 8.98 -4.47 3.09
CA THR A 145 9.73 -5.38 2.21
C THR A 145 9.85 -6.81 2.77
N ALA A 146 9.95 -6.97 4.10
CA ALA A 146 10.00 -8.26 4.77
C ALA A 146 8.75 -9.11 4.54
N ASN A 147 7.60 -8.49 4.25
CA ASN A 147 6.36 -9.19 3.93
C ASN A 147 6.27 -9.60 2.46
N VAL A 148 7.21 -9.15 1.63
CA VAL A 148 7.32 -9.55 0.22
C VAL A 148 8.22 -10.76 0.04
N PHE A 149 9.31 -10.91 0.79
CA PHE A 149 10.25 -12.03 0.61
C PHE A 149 9.58 -13.39 0.76
N ARG A 150 10.12 -14.45 0.16
CA ARG A 150 9.62 -15.81 0.45
C ARG A 150 9.89 -16.17 1.89
N SER A 151 8.98 -16.91 2.54
CA SER A 151 9.19 -17.39 3.91
C SER A 151 10.51 -18.17 4.06
N SER A 152 10.87 -18.96 3.04
CA SER A 152 12.11 -19.72 2.98
C SER A 152 13.38 -18.85 2.93
N ASN A 153 13.27 -17.54 2.72
CA ASN A 153 14.39 -16.60 2.69
C ASN A 153 14.16 -15.36 3.58
N GLY A 154 13.55 -15.59 4.75
CA GLY A 154 13.35 -14.58 5.79
C GLY A 154 12.10 -13.71 5.60
N GLY A 155 11.19 -14.11 4.71
CA GLY A 155 9.88 -13.49 4.58
C GLY A 155 8.98 -13.72 5.79
N GLN A 156 8.15 -12.74 6.10
CA GLN A 156 7.27 -12.74 7.26
C GLN A 156 5.80 -12.63 6.85
N SER A 157 5.00 -13.55 7.36
CA SER A 157 3.54 -13.47 7.27
C SER A 157 3.03 -12.15 7.86
N TYR A 158 1.93 -11.65 7.32
CA TYR A 158 1.39 -10.36 7.73
C TYR A 158 -0.14 -10.38 7.67
N LYS A 159 -0.80 -9.84 8.71
CA LYS A 159 -2.27 -9.77 8.80
C LYS A 159 -2.98 -11.11 8.51
N GLY A 160 -2.38 -12.20 9.00
CA GLY A 160 -2.91 -13.56 8.83
C GLY A 160 -2.68 -14.19 7.46
N GLU A 161 -1.93 -13.53 6.57
CA GLU A 161 -1.60 -14.03 5.23
C GLU A 161 -0.12 -14.41 5.12
N ALA A 162 0.19 -15.39 4.27
CA ALA A 162 1.57 -15.75 3.93
C ALA A 162 2.31 -14.57 3.26
N PRO A 163 3.66 -14.56 3.26
CA PRO A 163 4.42 -13.56 2.53
C PRO A 163 3.99 -13.48 1.05
N GLN A 164 4.02 -12.29 0.46
CA GLN A 164 3.45 -12.07 -0.87
C GLN A 164 4.16 -12.87 -1.96
N ALA A 165 5.47 -13.11 -1.86
CA ALA A 165 6.16 -14.01 -2.79
C ALA A 165 5.65 -15.46 -2.71
N ASP A 166 5.28 -15.95 -1.53
CA ASP A 166 4.71 -17.30 -1.40
C ASP A 166 3.29 -17.35 -1.99
N GLN A 167 2.51 -16.27 -1.85
CA GLN A 167 1.22 -16.13 -2.55
C GLN A 167 1.40 -16.08 -4.08
N LEU A 168 2.44 -15.37 -4.57
CA LEU A 168 2.77 -15.26 -5.99
C LEU A 168 3.05 -16.64 -6.60
N ALA A 169 3.63 -17.59 -5.87
CA ALA A 169 3.90 -18.93 -6.38
C ALA A 169 2.61 -19.63 -6.84
N ALA A 170 1.53 -19.52 -6.05
CA ALA A 170 0.23 -20.08 -6.42
C ALA A 170 -0.40 -19.34 -7.61
N VAL A 171 -0.24 -18.02 -7.68
CA VAL A 171 -0.72 -17.22 -8.81
C VAL A 171 0.02 -17.60 -10.09
N ALA A 172 1.35 -17.71 -10.03
CA ALA A 172 2.20 -18.05 -11.18
C ALA A 172 1.88 -19.44 -11.73
N ALA A 173 1.59 -20.41 -10.87
CA ALA A 173 1.20 -21.77 -11.25
C ALA A 173 -0.21 -21.89 -11.86
N ALA A 174 -1.03 -20.84 -11.80
CA ALA A 174 -2.41 -20.83 -12.29
C ALA A 174 -2.62 -19.88 -13.49
N ASN A 175 -1.61 -19.08 -13.85
CA ASN A 175 -1.75 -18.00 -14.82
C ASN A 175 -0.55 -17.98 -15.78
N ASN A 176 -0.67 -17.16 -16.82
CA ASN A 176 0.43 -16.70 -17.66
C ASN A 176 0.74 -15.24 -17.29
N VAL A 177 1.49 -15.05 -16.20
CA VAL A 177 1.82 -13.73 -15.65
C VAL A 177 2.66 -12.94 -16.65
N LYS A 178 2.17 -11.76 -17.05
CA LYS A 178 2.86 -10.85 -17.99
C LYS A 178 3.52 -9.68 -17.31
N THR A 179 2.99 -9.23 -16.18
CA THR A 179 3.53 -8.07 -15.46
C THR A 179 3.28 -8.23 -13.97
N ILE A 180 4.30 -7.91 -13.19
CA ILE A 180 4.22 -7.79 -11.73
C ILE A 180 4.49 -6.33 -11.39
N ALA A 181 3.48 -5.62 -10.89
CA ALA A 181 3.62 -4.27 -10.37
C ALA A 181 3.98 -4.33 -8.88
N LEU A 182 5.05 -3.63 -8.50
CA LEU A 182 5.58 -3.59 -7.14
C LEU A 182 5.65 -2.15 -6.63
N SER A 183 4.98 -1.87 -5.51
CA SER A 183 5.12 -0.62 -4.75
C SER A 183 5.41 -0.97 -3.29
N ILE A 184 6.66 -0.83 -2.86
CA ILE A 184 7.08 -1.21 -1.50
C ILE A 184 8.28 -0.37 -1.05
N GLY A 185 8.45 -0.24 0.27
CA GLY A 185 9.57 0.46 0.91
C GLY A 185 9.15 1.71 1.68
N GLY A 186 7.96 2.28 1.42
CA GLY A 186 7.46 3.44 2.17
C GLY A 186 7.31 3.14 3.68
N ASN A 187 6.82 1.95 4.03
CA ASN A 187 6.70 1.53 5.43
C ASN A 187 8.07 1.23 6.07
N ASP A 188 9.04 0.73 5.31
CA ASP A 188 10.42 0.53 5.77
C ASP A 188 11.11 1.86 6.14
N LEU A 189 10.75 2.95 5.46
CA LEU A 189 11.21 4.31 5.76
C LEU A 189 10.49 4.92 6.97
N GLY A 190 9.35 4.36 7.40
CA GLY A 190 8.50 4.93 8.44
C GLY A 190 7.68 6.13 7.94
N PHE A 191 7.21 6.11 6.69
CA PHE A 191 6.51 7.26 6.10
C PHE A 191 5.26 7.70 6.88
N ALA A 192 4.54 6.75 7.49
CA ALA A 192 3.42 7.06 8.37
C ALA A 192 3.83 7.88 9.60
N ASP A 193 5.01 7.60 10.18
CA ASP A 193 5.55 8.34 11.31
C ASP A 193 5.99 9.75 10.89
N ILE A 194 6.53 9.90 9.69
CA ILE A 194 6.89 11.21 9.11
C ILE A 194 5.63 12.08 8.99
N ILE A 195 4.57 11.55 8.36
CA ILE A 195 3.29 12.25 8.21
C ILE A 195 2.72 12.64 9.57
N THR A 196 2.72 11.70 10.52
CA THR A 196 2.18 11.91 11.87
C THR A 196 2.98 12.98 12.61
N SER A 197 4.31 12.96 12.51
CA SER A 197 5.18 13.95 13.15
C SER A 197 4.92 15.34 12.57
N CYS A 198 4.92 15.50 11.25
CA CYS A 198 4.66 16.78 10.60
C CYS A 198 3.27 17.34 10.91
N ALA A 199 2.24 16.49 10.90
CA ALA A 199 0.89 16.91 11.27
C ALA A 199 0.81 17.32 12.76
N THR A 200 1.50 16.60 13.65
CA THR A 200 1.54 16.92 15.08
C THR A 200 2.30 18.22 15.33
N ASP A 201 3.42 18.44 14.66
CA ASP A 201 4.23 19.65 14.76
C ASP A 201 3.45 20.87 14.29
N TYR A 202 2.62 20.73 13.25
CA TYR A 202 1.68 21.78 12.84
C TYR A 202 0.61 22.07 13.89
N ILE A 203 -0.07 21.03 14.40
CA ILE A 203 -1.27 21.19 15.24
C ILE A 203 -0.93 21.58 16.68
N VAL A 204 0.13 20.99 17.25
CA VAL A 204 0.43 21.03 18.69
C VAL A 204 1.62 21.93 18.98
N TRP A 205 2.70 21.78 18.24
CA TRP A 205 4.01 22.37 18.58
C TRP A 205 4.30 23.68 17.86
N TYR A 206 3.55 23.97 16.78
CA TYR A 206 3.75 25.11 15.90
C TYR A 206 5.18 25.20 15.36
N SER A 207 5.77 24.06 15.01
CA SER A 207 7.14 23.90 14.51
C SER A 207 7.15 23.18 13.16
N TYR A 208 8.27 23.29 12.43
CA TYR A 208 8.52 22.53 11.20
C TYR A 208 9.07 21.14 11.55
N CYS A 209 8.81 20.17 10.69
CA CYS A 209 9.32 18.80 10.86
C CYS A 209 10.46 18.45 9.88
N HIS A 210 10.60 19.20 8.79
CA HIS A 210 11.32 18.74 7.60
C HIS A 210 12.79 18.36 7.84
N ASP A 211 13.48 19.03 8.76
CA ASP A 211 14.89 18.83 9.06
C ASP A 211 15.11 17.54 9.86
N ASP A 212 14.37 17.35 10.95
CA ASP A 212 14.43 16.13 11.76
C ASP A 212 13.99 14.90 10.94
N GLN A 213 12.93 15.05 10.14
CA GLN A 213 12.43 13.95 9.31
C GLN A 213 13.37 13.62 8.14
N GLN A 214 14.07 14.60 7.55
CA GLN A 214 15.08 14.33 6.51
C GLN A 214 16.21 13.46 7.08
N GLN A 215 16.71 13.76 8.28
CA GLN A 215 17.74 12.94 8.92
C GLN A 215 17.25 11.51 9.18
N ALA A 216 16.00 11.34 9.63
CA ALA A 216 15.40 10.03 9.87
C ALA A 216 15.27 9.19 8.58
N VAL A 217 14.92 9.83 7.46
CA VAL A 217 14.85 9.19 6.14
C VAL A 217 16.24 8.78 5.67
N ASP A 218 17.21 9.69 5.72
CA ASP A 218 18.58 9.44 5.27
C ASP A 218 19.23 8.27 6.02
N ALA A 219 18.93 8.12 7.31
CA ALA A 219 19.43 7.01 8.13
C ALA A 219 18.86 5.64 7.71
N LYS A 220 17.68 5.58 7.08
CA LYS A 220 16.98 4.34 6.74
C LYS A 220 17.01 4.00 5.25
N ILE A 221 17.20 5.00 4.38
CA ILE A 221 16.94 4.86 2.95
C ILE A 221 17.83 3.83 2.26
N ASP A 222 19.09 3.71 2.65
CA ASP A 222 20.00 2.71 2.05
C ASP A 222 19.54 1.28 2.35
N THR A 223 19.19 0.99 3.60
CA THR A 223 18.67 -0.32 4.02
C THR A 223 17.32 -0.62 3.37
N ALA A 224 16.41 0.36 3.33
CA ALA A 224 15.11 0.20 2.68
C ALA A 224 15.28 -0.15 1.20
N MET A 225 16.14 0.56 0.47
CA MET A 225 16.37 0.32 -0.96
C MET A 225 17.08 -1.01 -1.23
N ALA A 226 18.00 -1.43 -0.37
CA ALA A 226 18.60 -2.76 -0.44
C ALA A 226 17.52 -3.85 -0.30
N ASN A 227 16.59 -3.66 0.63
CA ASN A 227 15.47 -4.58 0.82
C ASN A 227 14.47 -4.57 -0.34
N VAL A 228 14.17 -3.42 -0.95
CA VAL A 228 13.38 -3.36 -2.20
C VAL A 228 14.07 -4.16 -3.31
N GLY A 229 15.40 -4.02 -3.43
CA GLY A 229 16.20 -4.83 -4.34
C GLY A 229 16.07 -6.32 -4.07
N LYS A 230 16.12 -6.74 -2.80
CA LYS A 230 15.88 -8.13 -2.39
C LYS A 230 14.45 -8.59 -2.73
N SER A 231 13.43 -7.74 -2.59
CA SER A 231 12.06 -8.08 -2.97
C SER A 231 11.96 -8.46 -4.45
N ILE A 232 12.66 -7.74 -5.32
CA ILE A 232 12.73 -8.05 -6.76
C ILE A 232 13.43 -9.41 -7.00
N ASP A 233 14.52 -9.70 -6.30
CA ASP A 233 15.22 -10.99 -6.40
C ASP A 233 14.32 -12.15 -5.94
N GLU A 234 13.56 -11.95 -4.86
CA GLU A 234 12.64 -12.95 -4.32
C GLU A 234 11.47 -13.23 -5.26
N ILE A 235 10.89 -12.19 -5.87
CA ILE A 235 9.88 -12.33 -6.92
C ILE A 235 10.45 -13.16 -8.08
N ARG A 236 11.68 -12.86 -8.54
CA ARG A 236 12.32 -13.63 -9.61
C ARG A 236 12.53 -15.09 -9.25
N ALA A 237 12.95 -15.36 -8.03
CA ALA A 237 13.17 -16.73 -7.58
C ALA A 237 11.86 -17.53 -7.51
N VAL A 238 10.74 -16.89 -7.12
CA VAL A 238 9.41 -17.51 -7.22
C VAL A 238 9.05 -17.82 -8.67
N MET A 239 9.18 -16.84 -9.56
CA MET A 239 8.79 -16.98 -10.95
C MET A 239 9.63 -18.05 -11.66
N SER A 240 10.95 -18.08 -11.44
CA SER A 240 11.83 -19.13 -11.93
C SER A 240 11.48 -20.50 -11.36
N GLY A 241 11.14 -20.59 -10.07
CA GLY A 241 10.65 -21.82 -9.45
C GLY A 241 9.32 -22.31 -10.02
N ALA A 242 8.48 -21.40 -10.51
CA ALA A 242 7.24 -21.68 -11.24
C ALA A 242 7.47 -21.94 -12.75
N GLY A 243 8.73 -22.01 -13.19
CA GLY A 243 9.12 -22.34 -14.56
C GLY A 243 9.24 -21.16 -15.52
N TYR A 244 9.01 -19.92 -15.08
CA TYR A 244 9.05 -18.74 -15.95
C TYR A 244 10.49 -18.38 -16.31
N ALA A 245 10.74 -18.14 -17.59
CA ALA A 245 11.92 -17.45 -18.05
C ALA A 245 11.81 -15.95 -17.73
N ALA A 246 12.96 -15.28 -17.56
CA ALA A 246 13.00 -13.84 -17.30
C ALA A 246 12.35 -12.99 -18.42
N ALA A 247 12.21 -13.53 -19.63
CA ALA A 247 11.56 -12.87 -20.77
C ALA A 247 10.03 -13.06 -20.80
N ASP A 248 9.46 -13.97 -20.00
CA ASP A 248 8.02 -14.28 -20.04
C ASP A 248 7.16 -13.21 -19.37
N TYR A 249 7.76 -12.49 -18.43
CA TYR A 249 7.14 -11.46 -17.60
C TYR A 249 8.11 -10.31 -17.37
N ARG A 250 7.59 -9.22 -16.84
CA ARG A 250 8.41 -8.09 -16.35
C ARG A 250 7.95 -7.63 -14.99
N ILE A 251 8.86 -6.98 -14.29
CA ILE A 251 8.58 -6.30 -13.02
C ILE A 251 8.55 -4.79 -13.29
N VAL A 252 7.49 -4.13 -12.85
CA VAL A 252 7.35 -2.68 -12.85
C VAL A 252 7.46 -2.22 -11.40
N LEU A 253 8.59 -1.64 -11.02
CA LEU A 253 8.77 -0.99 -9.72
C LEU A 253 8.22 0.43 -9.80
N GLN A 254 7.36 0.80 -8.85
CA GLN A 254 6.66 2.08 -8.85
C GLN A 254 7.18 2.96 -7.72
N SER A 255 7.28 4.27 -7.98
CA SER A 255 7.38 5.26 -6.90
C SER A 255 5.98 5.60 -6.34
N TYR A 256 5.94 6.47 -5.35
CA TYR A 256 4.70 6.91 -4.72
C TYR A 256 4.26 8.28 -5.25
N PRO A 257 2.94 8.51 -5.41
CA PRO A 257 2.43 9.86 -5.61
C PRO A 257 2.65 10.71 -4.37
N SER A 258 2.85 12.02 -4.57
CA SER A 258 2.77 12.94 -3.43
C SER A 258 1.31 13.35 -3.16
N PRO A 259 0.83 13.22 -1.90
CA PRO A 259 -0.58 13.42 -1.57
C PRO A 259 -0.95 14.85 -1.16
N ILE A 260 0.04 15.73 -1.00
CA ILE A 260 -0.12 17.14 -0.66
C ILE A 260 0.51 18.03 -1.74
N PRO A 261 0.03 19.25 -1.99
CA PRO A 261 0.61 20.15 -2.99
C PRO A 261 1.82 20.89 -2.42
N ARG A 262 2.54 21.62 -3.28
CA ARG A 262 3.49 22.65 -2.82
C ARG A 262 2.75 23.74 -2.05
N ALA A 263 3.47 24.51 -1.24
CA ALA A 263 2.92 25.64 -0.50
C ALA A 263 2.16 26.62 -1.41
N ALA A 264 2.76 26.96 -2.56
CA ALA A 264 2.18 27.87 -3.54
C ALA A 264 0.86 27.36 -4.15
N ASP A 265 0.64 26.05 -4.15
CA ASP A 265 -0.51 25.36 -4.72
C ASP A 265 -1.56 24.96 -3.67
N ASN A 266 -1.31 25.25 -2.38
CA ASN A 266 -2.24 24.98 -1.29
C ASN A 266 -3.38 26.03 -1.25
N ARG A 267 -4.63 25.57 -1.19
CA ARG A 267 -5.84 26.40 -1.13
C ARG A 267 -5.93 27.22 0.14
N TYR A 268 -5.32 26.76 1.24
CA TYR A 268 -5.41 27.37 2.55
C TYR A 268 -4.07 27.97 2.95
N ALA A 269 -4.09 29.18 3.53
CA ALA A 269 -2.91 29.76 4.18
C ALA A 269 -2.43 28.86 5.33
N GLU A 270 -1.14 28.91 5.65
CA GLU A 270 -0.57 28.21 6.82
C GLU A 270 -0.90 28.91 8.14
N SER A 271 -1.47 30.12 8.08
CA SER A 271 -1.97 30.83 9.26
C SER A 271 -3.38 30.38 9.64
N GLY A 272 -3.62 30.28 10.95
CA GLY A 272 -4.91 29.83 11.49
C GLY A 272 -5.15 28.33 11.32
N TRP A 273 -6.43 27.93 11.36
CA TRP A 273 -6.84 26.53 11.50
C TRP A 273 -7.44 25.90 10.25
N SER A 274 -7.50 26.62 9.12
CA SER A 274 -8.16 26.12 7.91
C SER A 274 -7.50 24.88 7.33
N ARG A 275 -6.17 24.73 7.42
CA ARG A 275 -5.48 23.51 6.99
C ARG A 275 -5.88 22.29 7.80
N THR A 276 -6.16 22.44 9.09
CA THR A 276 -6.59 21.36 9.97
C THR A 276 -8.10 21.12 9.89
N ASN A 277 -8.90 22.13 10.24
CA ASN A 277 -10.33 21.98 10.50
C ASN A 277 -11.17 21.89 9.23
N THR A 278 -10.66 22.39 8.11
CA THR A 278 -11.37 22.41 6.83
C THR A 278 -10.65 21.56 5.81
N GLY A 279 -9.35 21.76 5.65
CA GLY A 279 -8.57 21.13 4.59
C GLY A 279 -8.19 19.66 4.83
N GLY A 280 -7.93 19.29 6.08
CA GLY A 280 -7.32 18.01 6.42
C GLY A 280 -5.89 17.87 5.86
N CYS A 281 -5.14 18.97 5.79
CA CYS A 281 -3.75 19.04 5.35
C CYS A 281 -2.89 19.89 6.32
N PRO A 282 -2.82 19.54 7.61
CA PRO A 282 -2.10 20.30 8.65
C PRO A 282 -0.58 20.22 8.45
N PHE A 283 -0.04 20.91 7.45
CA PHE A 283 1.38 20.96 7.13
C PHE A 283 1.81 22.40 6.94
N TRP A 284 3.01 22.76 7.40
CA TRP A 284 3.58 24.07 7.10
C TRP A 284 3.99 24.17 5.64
N ASN A 285 4.17 25.40 5.16
CA ASN A 285 4.63 25.64 3.79
C ASN A 285 5.98 24.96 3.52
N LYS A 286 6.95 25.14 4.42
CA LYS A 286 8.27 24.51 4.27
C LYS A 286 8.21 22.99 4.27
N ASP A 287 7.36 22.38 5.11
CA ASP A 287 7.21 20.92 5.15
C ASP A 287 6.55 20.41 3.86
N SER A 288 5.57 21.15 3.33
CA SER A 288 4.91 20.81 2.06
C SER A 288 5.88 20.92 0.88
N ASP A 289 6.68 21.98 0.82
CA ASP A 289 7.69 22.17 -0.23
C ASP A 289 8.81 21.13 -0.12
N TRP A 290 9.29 20.83 1.09
CA TRP A 290 10.26 19.76 1.32
C TRP A 290 9.72 18.39 0.88
N ALA A 291 8.48 18.06 1.25
CA ALA A 291 7.87 16.81 0.84
C ALA A 291 7.80 16.70 -0.70
N ARG A 292 7.45 17.78 -1.38
CA ARG A 292 7.28 17.83 -2.84
C ARG A 292 8.55 17.87 -3.65
N ASP A 293 9.52 18.67 -3.22
CA ASP A 293 10.67 19.03 -4.03
C ASP A 293 11.94 18.31 -3.59
N SER A 294 11.94 17.72 -2.38
CA SER A 294 13.09 16.99 -1.83
C SER A 294 12.76 15.53 -1.53
N LEU A 295 11.87 15.26 -0.57
CA LEU A 295 11.65 13.91 -0.05
C LEU A 295 11.11 12.93 -1.10
N VAL A 296 9.97 13.26 -1.72
CA VAL A 296 9.36 12.37 -2.73
C VAL A 296 10.29 12.17 -3.93
N PRO A 297 10.94 13.23 -4.47
CA PRO A 297 11.96 13.06 -5.49
C PRO A 297 13.15 12.19 -5.07
N GLN A 298 13.66 12.32 -3.84
CA GLN A 298 14.73 11.49 -3.31
C GLN A 298 14.32 10.01 -3.33
N ILE A 299 13.18 9.67 -2.74
CA ILE A 299 12.67 8.29 -2.68
C ILE A 299 12.47 7.73 -4.10
N ALA A 300 11.81 8.48 -4.98
CA ALA A 300 11.55 8.04 -6.35
C ALA A 300 12.84 7.83 -7.15
N ASN A 301 13.85 8.69 -6.99
CA ASN A 301 15.15 8.53 -7.63
C ASN A 301 15.93 7.31 -7.10
N ARG A 302 15.81 7.02 -5.79
CA ARG A 302 16.41 5.82 -5.19
C ARG A 302 15.74 4.54 -5.68
N LEU A 303 14.41 4.52 -5.79
CA LEU A 303 13.67 3.41 -6.40
C LEU A 303 14.02 3.24 -7.89
N LYS A 304 14.15 4.33 -8.65
CA LYS A 304 14.65 4.30 -10.04
C LYS A 304 16.02 3.62 -10.12
N GLY A 305 16.93 3.95 -9.20
CA GLY A 305 18.25 3.32 -9.09
C GLY A 305 18.16 1.82 -8.82
N VAL A 306 17.28 1.39 -7.90
CA VAL A 306 17.02 -0.03 -7.63
C VAL A 306 16.47 -0.75 -8.87
N ALA A 307 15.49 -0.15 -9.55
CA ALA A 307 14.93 -0.70 -10.77
C ALA A 307 16.02 -0.89 -11.85
N ALA A 308 16.87 0.11 -12.07
CA ALA A 308 17.98 0.03 -13.00
C ALA A 308 18.99 -1.07 -12.62
N ALA A 309 19.44 -1.10 -11.36
CA ALA A 309 20.39 -2.09 -10.86
C ALA A 309 19.84 -3.53 -10.94
N LYS A 310 18.52 -3.68 -10.81
CA LYS A 310 17.85 -4.97 -10.93
C LYS A 310 17.34 -5.25 -12.34
N GLY A 311 17.41 -4.34 -13.31
CA GLY A 311 16.80 -4.55 -14.63
C GLY A 311 15.27 -4.72 -14.58
N ALA A 312 14.62 -4.05 -13.63
CA ALA A 312 13.17 -3.86 -13.63
C ALA A 312 12.80 -2.58 -14.37
N GLN A 313 11.58 -2.50 -14.89
CA GLN A 313 11.05 -1.22 -15.37
C GLN A 313 10.69 -0.32 -14.18
N PHE A 314 10.76 0.98 -14.40
CA PHE A 314 10.38 1.98 -13.42
C PHE A 314 9.19 2.82 -13.91
N LEU A 315 8.17 2.93 -13.05
CA LEU A 315 7.05 3.85 -13.22
C LEU A 315 7.09 4.91 -12.12
N ASP A 316 7.36 6.14 -12.51
CA ASP A 316 7.39 7.26 -11.59
C ASP A 316 6.01 7.88 -11.42
N LEU A 317 5.44 7.79 -10.22
CA LEU A 317 4.13 8.31 -9.86
C LEU A 317 4.19 9.67 -9.14
N ARG A 318 5.38 10.24 -8.88
CA ARG A 318 5.52 11.42 -8.00
C ARG A 318 4.60 12.59 -8.35
N ASP A 319 4.37 12.81 -9.65
CA ASP A 319 3.58 13.93 -10.19
C ASP A 319 2.17 13.53 -10.62
N MET A 320 1.76 12.27 -10.44
CA MET A 320 0.49 11.80 -10.99
C MET A 320 -0.72 12.50 -10.35
N LEU A 321 -0.58 13.01 -9.12
CA LEU A 321 -1.62 13.74 -8.40
C LEU A 321 -1.49 15.27 -8.51
N GLN A 322 -0.59 15.81 -9.36
CA GLN A 322 -0.39 17.26 -9.48
C GLN A 322 -1.71 18.01 -9.71
N GLY A 323 -2.05 18.96 -8.83
CA GLY A 323 -3.30 19.72 -8.86
C GLY A 323 -4.54 18.97 -8.32
N ARG A 324 -4.36 17.74 -7.83
CA ARG A 324 -5.40 16.85 -7.29
C ARG A 324 -5.11 16.42 -5.85
N GLU A 325 -4.03 16.90 -5.27
CA GLU A 325 -3.64 16.60 -3.90
C GLU A 325 -4.63 17.14 -2.88
N VAL A 326 -4.53 16.68 -1.63
CA VAL A 326 -5.33 17.23 -0.52
C VAL A 326 -5.03 18.73 -0.39
N CYS A 327 -6.07 19.56 -0.38
CA CYS A 327 -5.95 21.03 -0.37
C CYS A 327 -5.36 21.67 -1.62
N ALA A 328 -5.19 20.98 -2.74
CA ALA A 328 -4.76 21.63 -3.97
C ALA A 328 -5.78 22.71 -4.43
N LYS A 329 -5.28 23.88 -4.88
CA LYS A 329 -6.10 24.98 -5.43
C LYS A 329 -6.95 24.55 -6.63
N ALA A 330 -6.43 23.64 -7.46
CA ALA A 330 -7.09 23.13 -8.65
C ALA A 330 -8.09 21.99 -8.37
N ALA A 331 -8.19 21.55 -7.11
CA ALA A 331 -9.14 20.56 -6.66
C ALA A 331 -10.21 21.19 -5.77
N LYS A 332 -11.26 20.42 -5.46
CA LYS A 332 -12.37 20.81 -4.59
C LYS A 332 -12.71 19.68 -3.62
N GLN A 333 -13.16 20.06 -2.44
CA GLN A 333 -13.88 19.17 -1.54
C GLN A 333 -15.30 18.94 -2.05
N VAL A 334 -15.87 17.80 -1.69
CA VAL A 334 -17.22 17.40 -2.03
C VAL A 334 -18.21 18.01 -1.04
N SER A 335 -19.34 18.49 -1.56
CA SER A 335 -20.45 19.04 -0.78
C SER A 335 -21.77 18.84 -1.53
N ALA A 336 -22.89 19.20 -0.90
CA ALA A 336 -24.21 19.17 -1.55
C ALA A 336 -24.29 19.96 -2.87
N THR A 337 -23.48 21.02 -3.04
CA THR A 337 -23.44 21.84 -4.27
C THR A 337 -22.22 21.57 -5.15
N GLN A 338 -21.31 20.70 -4.71
CA GLN A 338 -20.12 20.27 -5.44
C GLN A 338 -20.00 18.75 -5.32
N PRO A 339 -20.75 17.97 -6.11
CA PRO A 339 -20.75 16.52 -6.01
C PRO A 339 -19.38 15.93 -6.36
N ALA A 340 -19.13 14.70 -5.89
CA ALA A 340 -17.92 13.95 -6.20
C ALA A 340 -17.71 13.83 -7.71
N SER A 341 -16.50 14.15 -8.17
CA SER A 341 -16.17 14.13 -9.60
C SER A 341 -14.69 13.83 -9.81
N ALA A 342 -14.40 12.93 -10.74
CA ALA A 342 -13.04 12.63 -11.16
C ALA A 342 -12.30 13.85 -11.72
N THR A 343 -13.02 14.86 -12.22
CA THR A 343 -12.43 16.05 -12.88
C THR A 343 -12.20 17.23 -11.95
N THR A 344 -12.75 17.23 -10.74
CA THR A 344 -12.66 18.37 -9.82
C THR A 344 -12.35 18.00 -8.38
N SER A 345 -12.67 16.78 -7.93
CA SER A 345 -12.41 16.36 -6.56
C SER A 345 -10.91 16.14 -6.31
N GLU A 346 -10.52 16.23 -5.04
CA GLU A 346 -9.22 15.76 -4.56
C GLU A 346 -9.10 14.24 -4.78
N TRP A 347 -7.91 13.76 -5.16
CA TRP A 347 -7.61 12.36 -5.49
C TRP A 347 -6.83 11.64 -4.38
N ALA A 348 -6.45 12.36 -3.34
CA ALA A 348 -5.88 11.78 -2.12
C ALA A 348 -6.86 11.98 -0.95
N ARG A 349 -6.85 11.04 -0.01
CA ARG A 349 -7.61 11.13 1.23
C ARG A 349 -6.94 12.13 2.15
N TRP A 350 -7.71 13.04 2.72
CA TRP A 350 -7.18 14.00 3.69
C TRP A 350 -6.70 13.33 4.98
N ILE A 351 -6.10 14.09 5.89
CA ILE A 351 -5.84 13.66 7.26
C ILE A 351 -7.12 13.81 8.08
N ASP A 352 -7.69 12.68 8.49
CA ASP A 352 -8.81 12.65 9.45
C ASP A 352 -8.26 12.58 10.88
N SER A 353 -7.88 13.74 11.42
CA SER A 353 -7.30 13.84 12.78
C SER A 353 -8.24 13.41 13.90
N ASN A 354 -9.54 13.28 13.64
CA ASN A 354 -10.54 12.95 14.65
C ASN A 354 -11.08 11.51 14.51
N GLY A 355 -10.66 10.76 13.49
CA GLY A 355 -11.13 9.40 13.21
C GLY A 355 -12.65 9.31 12.98
N THR A 356 -13.26 10.39 12.47
CA THR A 356 -14.72 10.52 12.32
C THR A 356 -15.22 9.97 10.99
N GLN A 357 -14.33 9.81 10.04
CA GLN A 357 -14.58 9.43 8.66
C GLN A 357 -13.71 8.22 8.30
N GLY A 358 -14.05 7.15 9.02
CA GLY A 358 -13.42 5.82 9.02
C GLY A 358 -11.96 5.84 9.47
N PRO A 359 -11.17 4.77 9.22
CA PRO A 359 -9.90 4.63 9.90
C PRO A 359 -8.86 5.63 9.44
N VAL A 360 -8.12 6.17 10.41
CA VAL A 360 -7.05 7.17 10.21
C VAL A 360 -5.96 6.67 9.28
N GLN A 361 -5.72 5.34 9.22
CA GLN A 361 -4.67 4.80 8.35
C GLN A 361 -4.90 5.14 6.87
N GLU A 362 -6.14 5.34 6.44
CA GLU A 362 -6.45 5.69 5.06
C GLU A 362 -6.02 7.11 4.68
N SER A 363 -5.64 7.94 5.66
CA SER A 363 -5.15 9.29 5.40
C SER A 363 -4.01 9.29 4.41
N VAL A 364 -3.98 10.32 3.56
CA VAL A 364 -2.96 10.60 2.53
C VAL A 364 -2.74 9.51 1.47
N HIS A 365 -3.56 8.47 1.43
CA HIS A 365 -3.53 7.50 0.34
C HIS A 365 -4.33 7.99 -0.88
N PRO A 366 -4.03 7.51 -2.10
CA PRO A 366 -4.88 7.74 -3.25
C PRO A 366 -6.30 7.21 -2.98
N ASN A 367 -7.29 8.08 -3.10
CA ASN A 367 -8.69 7.72 -2.92
C ASN A 367 -9.25 7.05 -4.19
N TYR A 368 -10.55 6.80 -4.28
CA TYR A 368 -11.17 6.16 -5.44
C TYR A 368 -10.69 6.73 -6.79
N PHE A 369 -10.67 8.06 -6.95
CA PHE A 369 -10.24 8.68 -8.20
C PHE A 369 -8.73 8.57 -8.43
N GLY A 370 -7.93 8.70 -7.36
CA GLY A 370 -6.47 8.48 -7.43
C GLY A 370 -6.12 7.05 -7.83
N GLN A 371 -6.82 6.06 -7.29
CA GLN A 371 -6.65 4.64 -7.60
C GLN A 371 -7.00 4.33 -9.07
N LEU A 372 -8.08 4.92 -9.61
CA LEU A 372 -8.38 4.84 -11.04
C LEU A 372 -7.29 5.49 -11.90
N GLY A 373 -6.72 6.61 -11.44
CA GLY A 373 -5.57 7.25 -12.08
C GLY A 373 -4.35 6.32 -12.12
N GLN A 374 -4.04 5.65 -11.00
CA GLN A 374 -2.97 4.65 -10.94
C GLN A 374 -3.24 3.51 -11.92
N GLY A 375 -4.46 2.98 -11.95
CA GLY A 375 -4.83 1.90 -12.88
C GLY A 375 -4.66 2.29 -14.34
N ARG A 376 -4.95 3.55 -14.70
CA ARG A 376 -4.63 4.05 -16.03
C ARG A 376 -3.12 4.11 -16.28
N CYS A 377 -2.32 4.57 -15.33
CA CYS A 377 -0.86 4.56 -15.44
C CYS A 377 -0.33 3.13 -15.67
N LEU A 378 -0.84 2.15 -14.92
CA LEU A 378 -0.51 0.74 -15.07
C LEU A 378 -0.88 0.21 -16.46
N ALA A 379 -2.09 0.51 -16.95
CA ALA A 379 -2.52 0.10 -18.29
C ALA A 379 -1.65 0.74 -19.39
N LEU A 380 -1.23 2.00 -19.23
CA LEU A 380 -0.36 2.67 -20.17
C LEU A 380 1.05 2.07 -20.20
N ILE A 381 1.66 1.82 -19.03
CA ILE A 381 2.98 1.18 -18.99
C ILE A 381 2.87 -0.29 -19.38
N TYR A 382 1.70 -0.93 -19.18
CA TYR A 382 1.43 -2.26 -19.71
C TYR A 382 1.60 -2.30 -21.24
N ALA A 383 1.19 -1.25 -21.96
CA ALA A 383 1.38 -1.13 -23.40
C ALA A 383 2.83 -0.76 -23.83
N LYS A 384 3.75 -0.52 -22.88
CA LYS A 384 5.16 -0.16 -23.12
C LYS A 384 6.10 -1.25 -22.57
N PRO A 385 6.50 -2.24 -23.39
CA PRO A 385 7.30 -3.38 -22.92
C PRO A 385 8.74 -3.02 -22.54
N THR A 386 9.22 -1.83 -22.91
CA THR A 386 10.54 -1.30 -22.54
C THR A 386 10.46 0.18 -22.14
N GLY A 387 11.50 0.63 -21.46
CA GLY A 387 11.66 2.01 -21.01
C GLY A 387 11.11 2.25 -19.60
N ASN A 388 11.46 3.42 -19.07
CA ASN A 388 11.00 3.93 -17.79
C ASN A 388 10.15 5.18 -18.04
N TYR A 389 9.05 5.31 -17.31
CA TYR A 389 8.08 6.37 -17.58
C TYR A 389 7.63 7.09 -16.31
N THR A 390 7.40 8.39 -16.42
CA THR A 390 6.68 9.18 -15.43
C THR A 390 5.22 9.23 -15.83
N CYS A 391 4.32 8.91 -14.91
CA CYS A 391 2.89 9.10 -15.11
C CYS A 391 2.45 10.47 -14.59
N ARG A 392 1.64 11.17 -15.40
CA ARG A 392 1.12 12.50 -15.10
C ARG A 392 -0.37 12.54 -15.40
N ASN A 393 -1.09 13.43 -14.74
CA ASN A 393 -2.47 13.74 -15.09
C ASN A 393 -2.55 14.97 -16.01
N THR A 394 -3.65 15.05 -16.76
CA THR A 394 -4.06 16.26 -17.47
C THR A 394 -4.99 17.08 -16.57
N ALA A 395 -4.67 18.36 -16.36
CA ALA A 395 -5.50 19.26 -15.56
C ALA A 395 -6.97 19.24 -16.02
N GLY A 396 -7.90 19.20 -15.07
CA GLY A 396 -9.34 19.17 -15.37
C GLY A 396 -9.86 17.82 -15.91
N SER A 397 -9.00 16.83 -16.16
CA SER A 397 -9.43 15.50 -16.63
C SER A 397 -9.60 14.51 -15.48
N GLY A 398 -10.38 13.45 -15.73
CA GLY A 398 -10.44 12.24 -14.91
C GLY A 398 -9.31 11.25 -15.27
N ALA A 399 -9.43 10.00 -14.83
CA ALA A 399 -8.41 8.96 -15.05
C ALA A 399 -8.07 8.71 -16.53
N SER A 400 -8.98 8.95 -17.49
CA SER A 400 -8.68 8.83 -18.92
C SER A 400 -7.61 9.83 -19.41
N GLY A 401 -7.44 10.94 -18.70
CA GLY A 401 -6.44 11.98 -18.98
C GLY A 401 -5.05 11.72 -18.41
N MET A 402 -4.80 10.53 -17.82
CA MET A 402 -3.44 10.15 -17.44
C MET A 402 -2.59 9.85 -18.69
N TYR A 403 -1.32 10.21 -18.66
CA TYR A 403 -0.37 9.98 -19.75
C TYR A 403 1.03 9.67 -19.22
N LEU A 404 1.87 9.08 -20.08
CA LEU A 404 3.25 8.76 -19.77
C LEU A 404 4.22 9.67 -20.53
N THR A 405 5.27 10.09 -19.84
CA THR A 405 6.47 10.70 -20.44
C THR A 405 7.67 9.82 -20.13
N ALA A 406 8.67 9.74 -21.01
CA ALA A 406 9.90 9.03 -20.68
C ALA A 406 10.57 9.66 -19.45
N VAL A 407 11.13 8.82 -18.56
CA VAL A 407 11.95 9.30 -17.45
C VAL A 407 13.29 9.76 -18.00
N SER A 408 13.66 11.01 -17.71
CA SER A 408 15.00 11.55 -17.97
C SER A 408 16.06 10.87 -17.13
#